data_AF-A0A7C3ZSZ2-F1
#
_entry.id   AF-A0A7C3ZSZ2-F1
#
_cell.length_a   1.000
_cell.length_b   1.000
_cell.length_c   1.000
_cell.angle_alpha   90.00
_cell.angle_beta   90.00
_cell.angle_gamma   90.00
#
_symmetry.space_group_name_H-M   'P 1'
#
loop_
_entity.id
_entity.type
_entity.pdbx_description
1 polymer ?
#
loop_
_entity_poly.entity_id
_entity_poly.type
_entity_poly.pdbx_seq_one_letter_code
_entity_poly.pdbx_strand_id
1 'polypeptide(L)'
;SDFEYAIIPSRRCKHRLPGSGRHDRQGPPLGSGGKRGTQSQAIGRSRGGITTKILALTDALGNLADFRLVPGQAHDLRAVPELIEDLTADHLLADRAFDADWLHAKLADRDIAPVIPPKSNRKFPAAFDKETYKWRHLIENYFGKLKENRGIAMRSCKTDQSFKAFIALAATVLHLK
;
A
#
# COMPACT_ATOMS: atom_id res chain seq x y z
N SER A 1 13.16 10.51 -20.34
CA SER A 1 12.23 9.41 -20.01
C SER A 1 12.04 9.54 -18.53
N ASP A 2 11.13 10.41 -18.15
CA ASP A 2 11.26 11.10 -16.87
C ASP A 2 10.48 10.29 -15.85
N PHE A 3 11.18 9.43 -15.12
CA PHE A 3 10.57 8.46 -14.23
C PHE A 3 10.36 9.10 -12.85
N GLU A 4 9.16 9.64 -12.65
CA GLU A 4 8.66 10.07 -11.34
C GLU A 4 7.83 8.94 -10.72
N TYR A 5 8.27 8.43 -9.57
CA TYR A 5 7.52 7.41 -8.84
C TYR A 5 6.83 7.98 -7.64
N ALA A 6 5.57 7.62 -7.40
CA ALA A 6 4.85 8.06 -6.20
C ALA A 6 4.62 6.90 -5.23
N ILE A 7 4.84 7.12 -3.93
CA ILE A 7 4.47 6.17 -2.87
C ILE A 7 3.29 6.73 -2.07
N ILE A 8 2.14 6.05 -2.17
CA ILE A 8 0.96 6.31 -1.35
C ILE A 8 0.60 5.06 -0.55
N PRO A 9 0.38 5.16 0.77
CA PRO A 9 -0.30 4.10 1.49
C PRO A 9 -1.78 4.16 1.10
N SER A 10 -2.28 3.12 0.43
CA SER A 10 -3.72 3.01 0.21
C SER A 10 -4.42 3.07 1.58
N ARG A 11 -5.27 4.08 1.81
CA ARG A 11 -6.07 4.13 3.05
C ARG A 11 -6.88 2.83 3.19
N ARG A 12 -6.59 2.13 4.29
CA ARG A 12 -7.30 1.06 5.02
C ARG A 12 -8.51 0.45 4.28
N CYS A 13 -8.32 -0.68 3.60
CA CYS A 13 -9.42 -1.57 3.22
C CYS A 13 -9.90 -2.35 4.47
N LYS A 14 -11.16 -2.17 4.85
CA LYS A 14 -11.77 -2.82 6.03
C LYS A 14 -12.44 -4.12 5.63
N HIS A 15 -12.16 -5.20 6.36
CA HIS A 15 -13.05 -6.36 6.39
C HIS A 15 -14.34 -5.97 7.13
N ARG A 16 -15.47 -5.85 6.42
CA ARG A 16 -16.78 -5.83 7.08
C ARG A 16 -17.33 -7.25 7.03
N LEU A 17 -17.23 -7.98 8.14
CA LEU A 17 -18.07 -9.16 8.32
C LEU A 17 -19.53 -8.68 8.35
N PRO A 18 -20.47 -9.34 7.65
CA PRO A 18 -21.88 -9.02 7.79
C PRO A 18 -22.27 -9.19 9.27
N GLY A 19 -22.80 -8.12 9.85
CA GLY A 19 -23.35 -8.16 11.21
C GLY A 19 -24.53 -9.10 11.24
N SER A 20 -24.39 -10.22 11.96
CA SER A 20 -25.48 -11.12 12.26
C SER A 20 -26.50 -10.44 13.17
N GLY A 21 -27.73 -10.31 12.69
CA GLY A 21 -28.90 -10.03 13.53
C GLY A 21 -29.08 -11.09 14.62
N ARG A 22 -29.73 -10.71 15.72
CA ARG A 22 -29.95 -11.54 16.92
C ARG A 22 -31.06 -12.58 16.68
N HIS A 23 -30.90 -13.81 17.15
CA HIS A 23 -31.74 -14.47 18.19
C HIS A 23 -31.35 -15.96 18.42
N ASP A 24 -31.19 -16.27 19.71
CA ASP A 24 -31.34 -17.51 20.49
C ASP A 24 -31.33 -18.93 19.86
N ARG A 25 -30.43 -19.78 20.40
CA ARG A 25 -30.63 -21.10 21.06
C ARG A 25 -29.64 -22.22 20.63
N GLN A 26 -28.92 -22.74 21.65
CA GLN A 26 -28.45 -24.13 21.91
C GLN A 26 -27.47 -24.83 20.92
N GLY A 27 -26.27 -25.23 21.41
CA GLY A 27 -25.34 -26.21 20.77
C GLY A 27 -25.45 -27.61 21.42
N PRO A 28 -24.48 -28.57 21.35
CA PRO A 28 -23.22 -28.78 20.56
C PRO A 28 -23.21 -30.22 19.88
N PRO A 29 -22.10 -30.96 19.51
CA PRO A 29 -20.64 -30.77 19.65
C PRO A 29 -19.66 -31.19 18.50
N LEU A 30 -18.38 -30.84 18.75
CA LEU A 30 -17.06 -31.39 18.33
C LEU A 30 -16.76 -31.82 16.87
N GLY A 31 -15.77 -31.13 16.29
CA GLY A 31 -14.91 -31.63 15.21
C GLY A 31 -13.50 -31.07 15.34
N SER A 32 -12.56 -31.90 15.78
CA SER A 32 -11.12 -31.62 15.89
C SER A 32 -10.46 -31.74 14.50
N GLY A 33 -9.95 -30.63 13.97
CA GLY A 33 -9.16 -30.59 12.74
C GLY A 33 -8.03 -29.58 12.87
N GLY A 34 -6.79 -30.07 12.79
CA GLY A 34 -5.58 -29.40 13.28
C GLY A 34 -5.25 -28.02 12.69
N LYS A 35 -4.70 -27.16 13.56
CA LYS A 35 -3.99 -25.92 13.23
C LYS A 35 -2.87 -26.21 12.23
N ARG A 36 -2.93 -25.62 11.03
CA ARG A 36 -1.75 -25.41 10.18
C ARG A 36 -1.78 -24.03 9.53
N GLY A 37 -0.74 -23.24 9.84
CA GLY A 37 -0.21 -22.19 8.96
C GLY A 37 -0.76 -20.77 9.09
N THR A 38 -0.47 -20.06 10.19
CA THR A 38 -0.65 -18.58 10.26
C THR A 38 0.57 -17.89 10.83
N GLN A 39 1.75 -18.11 10.26
CA GLN A 39 2.97 -17.38 10.65
C GLN A 39 3.58 -16.52 9.52
N SER A 40 2.96 -16.47 8.34
CA SER A 40 3.48 -15.68 7.22
C SER A 40 2.37 -15.12 6.33
N GLN A 41 1.45 -14.36 6.93
CA GLN A 41 0.48 -13.56 6.18
C GLN A 41 0.57 -12.14 6.74
N ALA A 42 0.53 -11.13 5.87
CA ALA A 42 0.53 -9.70 6.16
C ALA A 42 -0.82 -9.27 6.79
N ILE A 43 -1.23 -10.00 7.82
CA ILE A 43 -2.51 -9.92 8.52
C ILE A 43 -2.25 -9.19 9.85
N GLY A 44 -2.61 -7.91 9.91
CA GLY A 44 -2.58 -7.14 11.15
C GLY A 44 -3.92 -7.24 11.88
N ARG A 45 -3.92 -7.65 13.16
CA ARG A 45 -5.12 -7.62 14.02
C ARG A 45 -5.39 -6.20 14.51
N SER A 46 -6.64 -5.74 14.39
CA SER A 46 -7.15 -4.51 15.02
C SER A 46 -8.55 -4.75 15.56
N ARG A 47 -9.03 -3.91 16.48
CA ARG A 47 -10.35 -4.04 17.16
C ARG A 47 -11.56 -4.00 16.19
N GLY A 48 -11.36 -3.71 14.89
CA GLY A 48 -12.40 -3.64 13.86
C GLY A 48 -12.17 -4.51 12.62
N GLY A 49 -11.32 -5.55 12.71
CA GLY A 49 -11.04 -6.50 11.61
C GLY A 49 -9.58 -6.48 11.13
N ILE A 50 -9.24 -7.46 10.27
CA ILE A 50 -7.94 -7.56 9.57
C ILE A 50 -7.94 -6.52 8.45
N THR A 51 -6.94 -5.65 8.43
CA THR A 51 -6.78 -4.63 7.37
C THR A 51 -5.41 -4.78 6.74
N THR A 52 -5.32 -4.52 5.44
CA THR A 52 -4.08 -4.55 4.67
C THR A 52 -3.94 -3.21 3.95
N LYS A 53 -2.73 -2.69 3.92
CA LYS A 53 -2.34 -1.52 3.13
C LYS A 53 -1.65 -1.99 1.86
N ILE A 54 -1.90 -1.29 0.77
CA ILE A 54 -1.16 -1.43 -0.48
C ILE A 54 -0.17 -0.27 -0.49
N LEU A 55 1.11 -0.60 -0.50
CA LEU A 55 2.19 0.32 -0.81
C LEU A 55 2.50 0.13 -2.29
N ALA A 56 2.35 1.15 -3.11
CA ALA A 56 2.52 1.05 -4.56
C ALA A 56 3.57 2.04 -5.05
N LEU A 57 4.20 1.68 -6.16
CA LEU A 57 4.97 2.54 -7.04
C LEU A 57 4.20 2.68 -8.36
N THR A 58 4.04 3.90 -8.84
CA THR A 58 3.53 4.17 -10.19
C THR A 58 4.60 4.82 -11.04
N ASP A 59 4.61 4.59 -12.35
CA ASP A 59 5.43 5.37 -13.27
C ASP A 59 4.90 6.81 -13.45
N ALA A 60 5.60 7.61 -14.26
CA ALA A 60 5.22 9.00 -14.54
C ALA A 60 3.92 9.16 -15.35
N LEU A 61 3.42 8.08 -15.95
CA LEU A 61 2.12 8.06 -16.64
C LEU A 61 0.98 7.66 -15.66
N GLY A 62 1.32 7.30 -14.43
CA GLY A 62 0.37 6.87 -13.41
C GLY A 62 -0.01 5.39 -13.50
N ASN A 63 0.76 4.56 -14.20
CA ASN A 63 0.56 3.10 -14.22
C ASN A 63 1.28 2.44 -13.04
N LEU A 64 0.71 1.37 -12.50
CA LEU A 64 1.35 0.61 -11.43
C LEU A 64 2.59 -0.14 -11.94
N ALA A 65 3.74 0.19 -11.38
CA ALA A 65 5.02 -0.48 -11.67
C ALA A 65 5.27 -1.64 -10.71
N ASP A 66 5.11 -1.40 -9.40
CA ASP A 66 5.26 -2.44 -8.38
C ASP A 66 4.40 -2.13 -7.15
N PHE A 67 4.11 -3.13 -6.33
CA PHE A 67 3.45 -2.96 -5.05
C PHE A 67 3.82 -4.02 -4.01
N ARG A 68 3.65 -3.66 -2.75
CA ARG A 68 3.76 -4.55 -1.60
C ARG A 68 2.50 -4.45 -0.73
N LEU A 69 2.12 -5.60 -0.18
CA LEU A 69 1.05 -5.67 0.81
C LEU A 69 1.66 -5.60 2.21
N VAL A 70 1.18 -4.66 3.01
CA VAL A 70 1.63 -4.47 4.39
C VAL A 70 0.47 -4.66 5.37
N PRO A 71 0.69 -5.29 6.54
CA PRO A 71 -0.31 -5.35 7.59
C PRO A 71 -0.83 -3.95 7.93
N GLY A 72 -2.13 -3.79 8.18
CA GLY A 72 -2.70 -2.46 8.41
C GLY A 72 -2.20 -1.72 9.65
N GLN A 73 -1.56 -2.44 10.58
CA GLN A 73 -0.88 -1.87 11.76
C GLN A 73 0.60 -1.60 11.52
N ALA A 74 1.18 -2.10 10.42
CA ALA A 74 2.58 -1.87 10.11
C ALA A 74 2.80 -0.42 9.70
N HIS A 75 3.99 0.08 10.06
CA HIS A 75 4.48 1.35 9.57
C HIS A 75 4.80 1.23 8.08
N ASP A 76 4.38 2.21 7.28
CA ASP A 76 4.47 2.15 5.81
C ASP A 76 5.92 2.03 5.34
N LEU A 77 6.83 2.75 6.01
CA LEU A 77 8.28 2.66 5.82
C LEU A 77 8.87 1.23 5.87
N ARG A 78 8.21 0.25 6.50
CA ARG A 78 8.77 -1.10 6.64
C ARG A 78 8.91 -1.82 5.30
N ALA A 79 8.00 -1.59 4.36
CA ALA A 79 8.02 -2.25 3.05
C ALA A 79 8.67 -1.40 1.95
N VAL A 80 9.08 -0.17 2.27
CA VAL A 80 9.74 0.72 1.30
C VAL A 80 11.08 0.16 0.82
N PRO A 81 11.98 -0.39 1.67
CA PRO A 81 13.28 -0.89 1.21
C PRO A 81 13.17 -1.95 0.11
N GLU A 82 12.24 -2.89 0.25
CA GLU A 82 11.97 -3.97 -0.71
C GLU A 82 11.23 -3.48 -1.97
N LEU A 83 10.58 -2.32 -1.88
CA LEU A 83 9.83 -1.73 -2.99
C LEU A 83 10.74 -0.86 -3.87
N ILE A 84 11.75 -0.21 -3.28
CA ILE A 84 12.71 0.64 -4.00
C ILE A 84 14.02 -0.08 -4.35
N GLU A 85 14.10 -1.39 -4.11
CA GLU A 85 15.36 -2.14 -4.21
C GLU A 85 16.00 -2.00 -5.59
N ASP A 86 15.20 -2.29 -6.62
CA ASP A 86 15.56 -2.27 -8.04
C ASP A 86 15.04 -1.01 -8.77
N LEU A 87 14.65 0.02 -8.01
CA LEU A 87 14.09 1.24 -8.58
C LEU A 87 15.18 2.04 -9.30
N THR A 88 14.93 2.38 -10.56
CA THR A 88 15.74 3.32 -11.34
C THR A 88 14.85 4.49 -11.74
N ALA A 89 15.17 5.69 -11.26
CA ALA A 89 14.34 6.87 -11.42
C ALA A 89 15.16 8.14 -11.22
N ASP A 90 14.81 9.23 -11.92
CA ASP A 90 15.41 10.53 -11.61
C ASP A 90 14.83 11.07 -10.28
N HIS A 91 13.52 10.86 -10.07
CA HIS A 91 12.78 11.44 -8.95
C HIS A 91 11.84 10.44 -8.27
N LEU A 92 11.79 10.47 -6.93
CA LEU A 92 10.80 9.74 -6.13
C LEU A 92 9.94 10.73 -5.32
N LEU A 93 8.66 10.79 -5.66
CA LEU A 93 7.63 11.48 -4.92
C LEU A 93 7.11 10.59 -3.80
N ALA A 94 6.97 11.11 -2.59
CA ALA A 94 6.31 10.37 -1.53
C ALA A 94 5.57 11.29 -0.58
N ASP A 95 4.52 10.76 0.07
CA ASP A 95 3.83 11.48 1.13
C ASP A 95 4.81 11.87 2.26
N ARG A 96 4.51 12.97 2.95
CA ARG A 96 5.24 13.43 4.15
C ARG A 96 5.51 12.33 5.19
N ALA A 97 4.65 11.32 5.28
CA ALA A 97 4.83 10.19 6.19
C ALA A 97 6.15 9.43 5.95
N PHE A 98 6.65 9.45 4.71
CA PHE A 98 7.89 8.80 4.28
C PHE A 98 9.15 9.63 4.53
N ASP A 99 9.03 10.87 5.00
CA ASP A 99 10.20 11.67 5.37
C ASP A 99 10.97 10.99 6.51
N ALA A 100 12.09 10.36 6.17
CA ALA A 100 12.96 9.60 7.06
C ALA A 100 14.39 9.66 6.54
N ASP A 101 15.36 9.94 7.42
CA ASP A 101 16.76 10.17 7.02
C ASP A 101 17.38 8.97 6.31
N TRP A 102 17.07 7.76 6.78
CA TRP A 102 17.54 6.53 6.14
C TRP A 102 16.98 6.36 4.72
N LEU A 103 15.76 6.87 4.45
CA LEU A 103 15.15 6.78 3.12
C LEU A 103 15.84 7.75 2.17
N HIS A 104 16.07 8.99 2.63
CA HIS A 104 16.86 9.97 1.86
C HIS A 104 18.26 9.44 1.53
N ALA A 105 18.95 8.83 2.50
CA ALA A 105 20.25 8.21 2.26
C ALA A 105 20.18 7.08 1.21
N LYS A 106 19.21 6.16 1.33
CA LYS A 106 19.02 5.08 0.35
C LYS A 106 18.69 5.55 -1.08
N LEU A 107 18.08 6.71 -1.22
CA LEU A 107 17.76 7.31 -2.51
C LEU A 107 18.97 8.02 -3.09
N ALA A 108 19.73 8.74 -2.25
CA ALA A 108 21.00 9.34 -2.64
C ALA A 108 22.02 8.30 -3.10
N ASP A 109 22.11 7.15 -2.43
CA ASP A 109 22.97 6.02 -2.84
C ASP A 109 22.63 5.46 -4.24
N ARG A 110 21.41 5.73 -4.71
CA ARG A 110 20.89 5.31 -6.03
C ARG A 110 20.80 6.46 -7.04
N ASP A 111 21.28 7.64 -6.70
CA ASP A 111 21.14 8.86 -7.51
C ASP A 111 19.68 9.25 -7.82
N ILE A 112 18.76 8.92 -6.91
CA ILE A 112 17.33 9.25 -7.03
C ILE A 112 17.03 10.48 -6.16
N ALA A 113 16.51 11.55 -6.75
CA ALA A 113 16.15 12.75 -6.00
C ALA A 113 14.80 12.59 -5.26
N PRO A 114 14.76 12.72 -3.92
CA PRO A 114 13.51 12.62 -3.17
C PRO A 114 12.69 13.92 -3.25
N VAL A 115 11.45 13.82 -3.74
CA VAL A 115 10.45 14.88 -3.70
C VAL A 115 9.44 14.56 -2.59
N ILE A 116 9.89 14.76 -1.35
CA ILE A 116 9.14 14.41 -0.13
C ILE A 116 8.97 15.66 0.73
N PRO A 117 7.74 16.10 1.03
CA PRO A 117 7.53 17.22 1.93
C PRO A 117 8.05 16.88 3.33
N PRO A 118 8.82 17.78 3.97
CA PRO A 118 9.36 17.53 5.29
C PRO A 118 8.25 17.40 6.33
N LYS A 119 8.48 16.57 7.35
CA LYS A 119 7.62 16.50 8.54
C LYS A 119 7.66 17.79 9.32
N SER A 120 6.52 18.16 9.91
CA SER A 120 6.36 19.40 10.67
C SER A 120 7.24 19.47 11.93
N ASN A 121 7.69 18.32 12.44
CA ASN A 121 8.57 18.22 13.62
C ASN A 121 10.06 18.14 13.26
N ARG A 122 10.43 18.27 11.98
CA ARG A 122 11.82 18.22 11.53
C ARG A 122 12.53 19.52 11.89
N LYS A 123 13.65 19.42 12.62
CA LYS A 123 14.45 20.59 13.05
C LYS A 123 15.02 21.38 11.86
N PHE A 124 15.45 20.65 10.83
CA PHE A 124 16.02 21.21 9.61
C PHE A 124 15.25 20.63 8.40
N PRO A 125 14.15 21.28 7.99
CA PRO A 125 13.37 20.82 6.86
C PRO A 125 14.16 21.00 5.56
N ALA A 126 14.27 19.94 4.76
CA ALA A 126 14.84 20.02 3.43
C ALA A 126 13.90 20.81 2.50
N ALA A 127 14.48 21.56 1.57
CA ALA A 127 13.73 22.09 0.44
C ALA A 127 13.26 20.92 -0.45
N PHE A 128 12.04 21.02 -0.98
CA PHE A 128 11.49 20.06 -1.92
C PHE A 128 10.78 20.82 -3.04
N ASP A 129 10.77 20.24 -4.24
CA ASP A 129 10.06 20.82 -5.37
C ASP A 129 8.54 20.63 -5.20
N LYS A 130 7.85 21.74 -4.96
CA LYS A 130 6.39 21.76 -4.81
C LYS A 130 5.67 21.51 -6.12
N GLU A 131 6.26 21.88 -7.26
CA GLU A 131 5.67 21.69 -8.58
C GLU A 131 5.71 20.22 -8.95
N THR A 132 6.87 19.57 -8.81
CA THR A 132 6.99 18.12 -8.94
C THR A 132 6.06 17.40 -7.97
N TYR A 133 5.93 17.86 -6.72
CA TYR A 133 5.02 17.23 -5.77
C TYR A 133 3.53 17.28 -6.19
N LYS A 134 3.11 18.20 -7.08
CA LYS A 134 1.74 18.22 -7.61
C LYS A 134 1.42 16.95 -8.40
N TRP A 135 2.41 16.33 -9.05
CA TRP A 135 2.23 15.12 -9.86
C TRP A 135 1.85 13.88 -9.04
N ARG A 136 1.93 13.96 -7.70
CA ARG A 136 1.35 12.96 -6.78
C ARG A 136 -0.15 12.72 -7.02
N HIS A 137 -0.89 13.64 -7.65
CA HIS A 137 -2.28 13.38 -8.01
C HIS A 137 -2.46 12.19 -8.97
N LEU A 138 -1.44 11.83 -9.77
CA LEU A 138 -1.50 10.71 -10.71
C LEU A 138 -1.73 9.37 -9.99
N ILE A 139 -0.98 9.13 -8.92
CA ILE A 139 -1.15 7.92 -8.10
C ILE A 139 -2.45 7.94 -7.29
N GLU A 140 -2.94 9.12 -6.87
CA GLU A 140 -4.25 9.24 -6.22
C GLU A 140 -5.37 8.87 -7.19
N ASN A 141 -5.29 9.35 -8.43
CA ASN A 141 -6.21 8.99 -9.51
C ASN A 141 -6.14 7.49 -9.82
N TYR A 142 -4.94 6.92 -9.91
CA TYR A 142 -4.75 5.49 -10.12
C TYR A 142 -5.41 4.65 -9.02
N PHE A 143 -5.17 4.99 -7.75
CA PHE A 143 -5.83 4.31 -6.63
C PHE A 143 -7.34 4.54 -6.60
N GLY A 144 -7.81 5.70 -7.07
CA GLY A 144 -9.24 5.96 -7.29
C GLY A 144 -9.84 4.93 -8.25
N LYS A 145 -9.26 4.80 -9.44
CA LYS A 145 -9.67 3.82 -10.47
C LYS A 145 -9.55 2.37 -9.96
N LEU A 146 -8.45 2.04 -9.28
CA LEU A 146 -8.22 0.71 -8.72
C LEU A 146 -9.30 0.32 -7.70
N LYS A 147 -9.81 1.29 -6.93
CA LYS A 147 -10.85 1.08 -5.91
C LYS A 147 -12.28 1.07 -6.48
N GLU A 148 -12.48 1.44 -7.74
CA GLU A 148 -13.78 1.20 -8.41
C GLU A 148 -14.10 -0.31 -8.45
N ASN A 149 -13.06 -1.15 -8.47
CA ASN A 149 -13.20 -2.58 -8.27
C ASN A 149 -13.61 -2.88 -6.82
N ARG A 150 -14.89 -3.25 -6.64
CA ARG A 150 -15.47 -3.59 -5.33
C ARG A 150 -14.70 -4.67 -4.58
N GLY A 151 -14.11 -5.65 -5.27
CA GLY A 151 -13.33 -6.70 -4.63
C GLY A 151 -12.04 -6.18 -3.99
N ILE A 152 -11.42 -5.16 -4.60
CA ILE A 152 -10.24 -4.49 -4.06
C ILE A 152 -10.65 -3.62 -2.89
N ALA A 153 -11.67 -2.77 -3.07
CA ALA A 153 -12.17 -1.86 -2.04
C ALA A 153 -12.56 -2.60 -0.74
N MET A 154 -13.22 -3.75 -0.86
CA MET A 154 -13.70 -4.54 0.28
C MET A 154 -12.68 -5.56 0.80
N ARG A 155 -11.54 -5.73 0.12
CA ARG A 155 -10.59 -6.81 0.41
C ARG A 155 -11.29 -8.18 0.50
N SER A 156 -11.98 -8.58 -0.58
CA SER A 156 -12.80 -9.81 -0.60
C SER A 156 -11.98 -11.11 -0.56
N CYS A 157 -10.70 -11.07 -0.96
CA CYS A 157 -9.82 -12.23 -0.97
C CYS A 157 -9.42 -12.66 0.45
N LYS A 158 -9.46 -13.98 0.71
CA LYS A 158 -9.09 -14.58 2.00
C LYS A 158 -7.59 -14.61 2.26
N THR A 159 -6.77 -14.76 1.22
CA THR A 159 -5.30 -14.86 1.31
C THR A 159 -4.62 -13.65 0.70
N ASP A 160 -3.38 -13.37 1.13
CA ASP A 160 -2.58 -12.30 0.52
C ASP A 160 -2.23 -12.60 -0.95
N GLN A 161 -1.93 -13.85 -1.28
CA GLN A 161 -1.58 -14.26 -2.64
C GLN A 161 -2.73 -14.00 -3.62
N SER A 162 -3.95 -14.43 -3.28
CA SER A 162 -5.12 -14.19 -4.13
C SER A 162 -5.42 -12.70 -4.25
N PHE A 163 -5.18 -11.91 -3.20
CA PHE A 163 -5.36 -10.46 -3.29
C PHE A 163 -4.30 -9.78 -4.16
N LYS A 164 -3.03 -10.19 -4.06
CA LYS A 164 -1.96 -9.70 -4.96
C LYS A 164 -2.31 -9.99 -6.41
N ALA A 165 -2.70 -11.24 -6.72
CA ALA A 165 -3.10 -11.62 -8.07
C ALA A 165 -4.29 -10.78 -8.57
N PHE A 166 -5.25 -10.49 -7.69
CA PHE A 166 -6.41 -9.67 -8.05
C PHE A 166 -6.05 -8.20 -8.30
N ILE A 167 -5.15 -7.61 -7.51
CA ILE A 167 -4.62 -6.27 -7.76
C ILE A 167 -3.87 -6.25 -9.09
N ALA A 168 -2.99 -7.23 -9.34
CA ALA A 168 -2.22 -7.31 -10.57
C ALA A 168 -3.15 -7.41 -11.79
N LEU A 169 -4.19 -8.24 -11.73
CA LEU A 169 -5.20 -8.36 -12.79
C LEU A 169 -5.93 -7.03 -13.04
N ALA A 170 -6.36 -6.35 -11.97
CA ALA A 170 -7.02 -5.05 -12.10
C ALA A 170 -6.06 -3.99 -12.68
N ALA A 171 -4.79 -4.02 -12.29
CA ALA A 171 -3.76 -3.13 -12.82
C ALA A 171 -3.55 -3.37 -14.33
N THR A 172 -3.44 -4.62 -14.76
CA THR A 172 -3.34 -4.97 -16.19
C THR A 172 -4.55 -4.46 -16.98
N VAL A 173 -5.77 -4.63 -16.46
CA VAL A 173 -6.98 -4.12 -17.11
C VAL A 173 -6.99 -2.60 -17.18
N LEU A 174 -6.48 -1.90 -16.16
CA LEU A 174 -6.37 -0.44 -16.17
C LEU A 174 -5.31 0.06 -17.17
N HIS A 175 -4.24 -0.70 -17.36
CA HIS A 175 -3.16 -0.37 -18.30
C HIS A 175 -3.56 -0.55 -19.78
N LEU A 176 -4.48 -1.48 -20.06
CA LEU A 176 -4.97 -1.76 -21.42
C LEU A 176 -6.07 -0.80 -21.90
N LYS A 177 -6.55 0.10 -21.04
CA LYS A 177 -7.59 1.08 -21.37
C LYS A 177 -6.99 2.38 -21.86
#